data_AF-A0A8T4P657-F1
#
_entry.id   AF-A0A8T4P657-F1
#
_cell.length_a   1.000
_cell.length_b   1.000
_cell.length_c   1.000
_cell.angle_alpha   90.00
_cell.angle_beta   90.00
_cell.angle_gamma   90.00
#
_symmetry.space_group_name_H-M   'P 1'
#
loop_
_entity.id
_entity.type
_entity.pdbx_description
1 polymer ?
#
loop_
_entity_poly.entity_id
_entity_poly.type
_entity_poly.pdbx_seq_one_letter_code
_entity_poly.pdbx_strand_id
1 'polypeptide(L)'
;MKYQKKAQGISINTIIIAAIALIVLVVLVAIFTGRLGIFSMGVQSCTDKGGTCASSCIAPDYATLRGTDCDKAGEVCCIPTIAPE
;
A
#
# COMPACT_ATOMS: atom_id res chain seq x y z
N MET A 1 -12.24 46.68 37.14
CA MET A 1 -11.56 45.51 36.55
C MET A 1 -12.14 45.25 35.16
N LYS A 2 -11.35 45.39 34.08
CA LYS A 2 -11.79 45.11 32.70
C LYS A 2 -11.45 43.66 32.36
N TYR A 3 -12.44 42.75 32.38
CA TYR A 3 -12.29 41.41 31.83
C TYR A 3 -12.28 41.50 30.30
N GLN A 4 -11.09 41.52 29.71
CA GLN A 4 -10.91 41.37 28.27
C GLN A 4 -11.24 39.92 27.89
N LYS A 5 -12.47 39.65 27.45
CA LYS A 5 -12.81 38.37 26.82
C LYS A 5 -12.14 38.31 25.44
N LYS A 6 -10.86 37.90 25.41
CA LYS A 6 -10.11 37.53 24.19
C LYS A 6 -10.49 36.12 23.67
N ALA A 7 -11.68 35.64 24.02
CA ALA A 7 -12.18 34.35 23.60
C ALA A 7 -13.36 34.59 22.65
N GLN A 8 -13.37 33.87 21.53
CA GLN A 8 -14.40 33.85 20.47
C GLN A 8 -14.18 34.85 19.33
N GLY A 9 -13.11 34.62 18.56
CA GLY A 9 -12.96 35.16 17.21
C GLY A 9 -12.82 34.09 16.12
N ILE A 10 -12.89 32.80 16.46
CA ILE A 10 -12.98 31.75 15.44
C ILE A 10 -14.43 31.79 14.95
N SER A 11 -14.63 32.36 13.76
CA SER A 11 -15.95 32.47 13.16
C SER A 11 -16.54 31.07 12.99
N ILE A 12 -17.84 30.92 13.20
CA ILE A 12 -18.53 29.64 12.98
C ILE A 12 -18.21 29.04 11.60
N ASN A 13 -18.04 29.89 10.58
CA ASN A 13 -17.57 29.47 9.25
C ASN A 13 -16.23 28.74 9.27
N THR A 14 -15.24 29.24 10.01
CA THR A 14 -13.93 28.56 10.10
C THR A 14 -14.03 27.19 10.75
N ILE A 15 -14.92 27.01 11.74
CA ILE A 15 -15.17 25.71 12.37
C ILE A 15 -15.81 24.74 11.35
N ILE A 16 -16.81 25.21 10.59
CA ILE A 16 -17.50 24.42 9.57
C ILE A 16 -16.50 23.96 8.49
N ILE A 17 -15.68 24.89 7.98
CA ILE A 17 -14.68 24.57 6.95
C ILE A 17 -13.64 23.58 7.49
N ALA A 18 -13.15 23.77 8.72
CA ALA A 18 -12.21 22.84 9.34
C ALA A 18 -12.79 21.42 9.49
N ALA A 19 -14.07 21.31 9.87
CA ALA A 19 -14.75 20.02 9.99
C ALA A 19 -14.88 19.32 8.61
N ILE A 20 -15.28 20.05 7.57
CA ILE A 20 -15.38 19.49 6.21
C ILE A 20 -14.00 19.04 5.71
N ALA A 21 -12.97 19.87 5.89
CA ALA A 21 -11.61 19.53 5.48
C ALA A 21 -11.09 18.26 6.16
N LEU A 22 -11.36 18.10 7.47
CA LEU A 22 -10.98 16.91 8.23
C LEU A 22 -11.70 15.66 7.70
N ILE A 23 -13.01 15.73 7.43
CA ILE A 23 -13.76 14.61 6.86
C ILE A 23 -13.18 14.20 5.49
N VAL A 24 -12.92 15.16 4.61
CA VAL A 24 -12.33 14.89 3.30
C VAL A 24 -10.96 14.22 3.44
N LEU A 25 -10.11 14.71 4.34
CA LEU A 25 -8.81 14.11 4.62
C LEU A 25 -8.94 12.64 5.03
N VAL A 26 -9.85 12.33 5.97
CA VAL A 26 -10.08 10.96 6.44
C VAL A 26 -10.53 10.04 5.30
N VAL A 27 -11.44 10.51 4.45
CA VAL A 27 -11.91 9.74 3.28
C VAL A 27 -10.76 9.48 2.30
N LEU A 28 -9.93 10.49 2.00
CA LEU A 28 -8.78 10.32 1.12
C LEU A 28 -7.79 9.30 1.70
N VAL A 29 -7.46 9.39 3.00
CA VAL A 29 -6.58 8.44 3.68
C VAL A 29 -7.17 7.03 3.64
N ALA A 30 -8.47 6.86 3.85
CA ALA A 30 -9.12 5.54 3.82
C ALA A 30 -9.03 4.90 2.41
N ILE A 31 -9.31 5.68 1.36
CA ILE A 31 -9.22 5.20 -0.03
C ILE A 31 -7.77 4.86 -0.38
N PHE A 32 -6.83 5.75 -0.08
CA PHE A 32 -5.42 5.53 -0.36
C PHE A 32 -4.85 4.35 0.41
N THR A 33 -5.20 4.20 1.69
CA THR A 33 -4.75 3.05 2.49
C THR A 33 -5.30 1.73 1.92
N GLY A 34 -6.58 1.69 1.53
CA GLY A 34 -7.17 0.49 0.92
C GLY A 34 -6.50 0.11 -0.40
N ARG A 35 -6.25 1.07 -1.28
CA ARG A 35 -5.58 0.83 -2.58
C ARG A 35 -4.11 0.48 -2.43
N LEU A 36 -3.39 1.12 -1.51
CA LEU A 36 -1.98 0.83 -1.21
C LEU A 36 -1.79 -0.58 -0.65
N GLY A 37 -2.74 -1.08 0.15
CA GLY A 37 -2.72 -2.47 0.63
C GLY A 37 -2.76 -3.48 -0.52
N ILE A 38 -3.68 -3.28 -1.48
CA ILE A 38 -3.80 -4.13 -2.67
C ILE A 38 -2.55 -4.03 -3.54
N PHE A 39 -2.01 -2.82 -3.74
CA PHE A 39 -0.76 -2.63 -4.48
C PHE A 39 0.41 -3.36 -3.83
N SER A 40 0.54 -3.31 -2.50
CA SER A 40 1.60 -4.01 -1.76
C SER A 40 1.53 -5.53 -1.95
N MET A 41 0.32 -6.09 -2.07
CA MET A 41 0.12 -7.51 -2.32
C MET A 41 0.54 -7.89 -3.75
N GLY A 42 0.15 -7.09 -4.76
CA GLY A 42 0.55 -7.33 -6.15
C GLY A 42 2.07 -7.22 -6.38
N VAL A 43 2.76 -6.31 -5.69
CA VAL A 43 4.23 -6.23 -5.80
C VAL A 43 4.96 -7.38 -5.09
N GLN A 44 4.34 -8.01 -4.09
CA GLN A 44 4.88 -9.19 -3.41
C GLN A 44 4.51 -10.49 -4.11
N SER A 45 3.44 -10.52 -4.91
CA SER A 45 2.99 -11.71 -5.63
C SER A 45 4.02 -12.18 -6.66
N CYS A 46 4.49 -13.42 -6.52
CA CYS A 46 5.34 -14.10 -7.47
C CYS A 46 4.59 -14.41 -8.77
N THR A 47 3.32 -14.80 -8.65
CA THR A 47 2.46 -15.14 -9.78
C THR A 47 2.17 -13.92 -10.66
N ASP A 48 1.96 -12.75 -10.07
CA ASP A 48 1.75 -11.50 -10.83
C ASP A 48 3.02 -11.04 -11.57
N LYS A 49 4.20 -11.53 -11.16
CA LYS A 49 5.47 -11.34 -11.87
C LYS A 49 5.72 -12.42 -12.94
N GLY A 50 4.77 -13.33 -13.16
CA GLY A 50 4.89 -14.43 -14.11
C GLY A 50 5.69 -15.63 -13.61
N GLY A 51 5.90 -15.74 -12.29
CA GLY A 51 6.64 -16.84 -11.67
C GLY A 51 5.77 -17.87 -10.95
N THR A 52 6.41 -18.93 -10.47
CA THR A 52 5.80 -19.97 -9.63
C THR A 52 6.61 -20.14 -8.35
N CYS A 53 5.93 -20.41 -7.22
CA CYS A 53 6.61 -20.75 -5.97
C CYS A 53 7.09 -22.22 -6.03
N ALA A 54 8.37 -22.43 -5.75
CA ALA A 54 8.94 -23.77 -5.61
C ALA A 54 10.09 -23.76 -4.58
N SER A 55 10.39 -24.92 -4.03
CA SER A 55 11.50 -25.08 -3.07
C SER A 55 12.88 -24.82 -3.70
N SER A 56 13.03 -25.02 -5.01
CA SER A 56 14.22 -24.68 -5.78
C SER A 56 13.87 -24.48 -7.25
N CYS A 57 14.55 -23.53 -7.91
CA CYS A 57 14.41 -23.31 -9.35
C CYS A 57 15.57 -24.00 -10.09
N ILE A 58 15.28 -24.62 -11.23
CA ILE A 58 16.29 -25.28 -12.06
C ILE A 58 16.94 -24.24 -12.98
N ALA A 59 18.24 -23.99 -12.82
CA ALA A 59 19.00 -23.17 -13.77
C ALA A 59 19.32 -23.99 -15.04
N PRO A 60 19.38 -23.38 -16.25
CA PRO A 60 19.31 -21.94 -16.55
C PRO A 60 17.90 -21.40 -16.84
N ASP A 61 16.88 -22.26 -16.81
CA ASP A 61 15.53 -21.97 -17.32
C ASP A 61 14.73 -21.01 -16.44
N TYR A 62 15.17 -20.81 -15.19
CA TYR A 62 14.48 -20.00 -14.21
C TYR A 62 15.43 -19.07 -13.45
N ALA A 63 14.97 -17.84 -13.20
CA ALA A 63 15.58 -16.88 -12.29
C ALA A 63 14.90 -16.96 -10.91
N THR A 64 15.69 -16.82 -9.85
CA THR A 64 15.20 -16.83 -8.46
C THR A 64 14.97 -15.40 -7.98
N LEU A 65 13.76 -15.10 -7.52
CA LEU A 65 13.44 -13.84 -6.84
C LEU A 65 13.11 -14.11 -5.37
N ARG A 66 13.59 -13.21 -4.52
CA ARG A 66 13.35 -13.18 -3.07
C ARG A 66 12.57 -11.92 -2.70
N GLY A 67 11.87 -11.97 -1.57
CA GLY A 67 10.98 -10.90 -1.12
C GLY A 67 9.58 -11.00 -1.74
N THR A 68 9.15 -12.20 -2.13
CA THR A 68 7.79 -12.45 -2.64
C THR A 68 6.93 -13.15 -1.59
N ASP A 69 5.67 -13.39 -1.92
CA ASP A 69 4.74 -14.19 -1.12
C ASP A 69 5.21 -15.64 -0.90
N CYS A 70 6.09 -16.17 -1.75
CA CYS A 70 6.71 -17.50 -1.59
C CYS A 70 7.63 -17.59 -0.35
N ASP A 71 8.24 -16.49 0.08
CA ASP A 71 9.13 -16.48 1.26
C ASP A 71 8.38 -16.87 2.55
N LYS A 72 7.06 -16.63 2.60
CA LYS A 72 6.22 -17.02 3.75
C LYS A 72 6.07 -18.54 3.88
N ALA A 73 6.26 -19.28 2.78
CA ALA A 73 6.20 -20.74 2.73
C ALA A 73 7.60 -21.40 2.82
N GLY A 74 8.68 -20.61 2.92
CA GLY A 74 10.05 -21.11 2.82
C GLY A 74 10.46 -21.51 1.40
N GLU A 75 9.73 -21.03 0.40
CA GLU A 75 9.96 -21.29 -1.02
C GLU A 75 10.53 -20.04 -1.71
N VAL A 76 11.14 -20.24 -2.89
CA VAL A 76 11.64 -19.15 -3.73
C VAL A 76 10.70 -18.93 -4.92
N CYS A 77 10.63 -17.69 -5.40
CA CYS A 77 9.89 -17.39 -6.63
C CYS A 77 10.73 -17.71 -7.86
N CYS A 78 10.25 -18.63 -8.70
CA CYS A 78 10.88 -19.03 -9.94
C CYS A 78 10.23 -18.32 -11.12
N ILE A 79 10.96 -17.42 -11.79
CA ILE A 79 10.49 -16.75 -13.01
C ILE A 79 11.18 -17.39 -14.22
N PRO A 80 10.43 -17.87 -15.24
CA PRO A 80 11.03 -18.42 -16.44
C PRO A 80 11.85 -17.36 -17.19
N THR A 81 13.12 -17.66 -17.47
CA THR A 81 14.05 -16.79 -18.22
C THR A 81 13.99 -17.04 -19.72
N ILE A 82 13.54 -18.24 -20.10
CA ILE A 82 13.15 -18.61 -21.45
C ILE A 82 11.68 -18.25 -21.64
N ALA A 83 11.42 -17.26 -22.48
CA ALA A 83 10.06 -16.98 -22.94
C ALA A 83 9.51 -18.23 -23.65
N PRO A 84 8.26 -18.65 -23.40
CA PRO A 84 7.60 -19.56 -24.33
C PRO A 84 7.50 -18.82 -25.68
N GLU A 85 8.07 -19.42 -26.73
CA GLU A 85 7.83 -18.99 -28.12
C GLU A 85 6.34 -19.07 -28.48
#